data_AF-A0A954HYN3-F1
#
_entry.id   AF-A0A954HYN3-F1
#
_cell.length_a   1.000
_cell.length_b   1.000
_cell.length_c   1.000
_cell.angle_alpha   90.00
_cell.angle_beta   90.00
_cell.angle_gamma   90.00
#
_symmetry.space_group_name_H-M   'P 1'
#
loop_
_entity.id
_entity.type
_entity.pdbx_description
1 polymer ?
#
loop_
_entity_poly.entity_id
_entity_poly.type
_entity_poly.pdbx_seq_one_letter_code
_entity_poly.pdbx_strand_id
1 'polypeptide(L)'
;PVLAGVCGTDPFRRMDLFLQEVQRAGFAGVQNFPTVGLIDGTFRQGLEETGMGFGLEVDMIRLARQMDLLTTPYAFNPDEAAAMAQAGCDILIPHLGLTTKGLIGAQSAVTLAEGAQRVQAMHDAARRVHPDVLVLCHGGPIAEPEDAQYILDHTEGIVGFYGASSMERLPVEPAITGRIREFTELNL
;
A
#
# COMPACT_ATOMS: atom_id res chain seq x y z
N PRO A 1 5.64 12.82 -8.63
CA PRO A 1 5.50 13.36 -7.25
C PRO A 1 6.20 12.41 -6.27
N VAL A 2 6.67 12.89 -5.12
CA VAL A 2 7.24 12.04 -4.05
C VAL A 2 6.33 12.17 -2.83
N LEU A 3 5.97 11.02 -2.23
CA LEU A 3 5.06 10.95 -1.08
C LEU A 3 5.79 10.40 0.14
N ALA A 4 5.35 10.82 1.32
CA ALA A 4 5.88 10.31 2.59
C ALA A 4 5.04 9.15 3.11
N GLY A 5 5.68 8.05 3.50
CA GLY A 5 5.06 7.07 4.38
C GLY A 5 4.94 7.64 5.79
N VAL A 6 3.72 7.72 6.32
CA VAL A 6 3.43 8.27 7.65
C VAL A 6 2.81 7.18 8.53
N CYS A 7 3.40 6.97 9.71
CA CYS A 7 2.84 6.15 10.76
C CYS A 7 1.67 6.90 11.43
N GLY A 8 0.44 6.62 11.00
CA GLY A 8 -0.76 7.30 11.51
C GLY A 8 -1.06 7.02 13.00
N THR A 9 -0.52 5.92 13.53
CA THR A 9 -0.73 5.46 14.91
C THR A 9 0.38 5.87 15.88
N ASP A 10 1.37 6.68 15.46
CA ASP A 10 2.46 7.12 16.34
C ASP A 10 1.93 7.98 17.50
N PRO A 11 1.94 7.49 18.75
CA PRO A 11 1.31 8.17 19.89
C PRO A 11 2.08 9.41 20.35
N PHE A 12 3.30 9.62 19.84
CA PHE A 12 4.13 10.77 20.20
C PHE A 12 4.07 11.88 19.16
N ARG A 13 3.30 11.71 18.08
CA ARG A 13 3.14 12.70 17.02
C ARG A 13 1.79 13.38 17.07
N ARG A 14 1.83 14.70 16.97
CA ARG A 14 0.69 15.53 16.65
C ARG A 14 0.58 15.62 15.13
N MET A 15 -0.33 14.84 14.53
CA MET A 15 -0.40 14.68 13.07
C MET A 15 -0.65 16.00 12.34
N ASP A 16 -1.40 16.93 12.93
CA ASP A 16 -1.60 18.28 12.43
C ASP A 16 -0.30 19.06 12.25
N LEU A 17 0.60 18.97 13.22
CA LEU A 17 1.91 19.62 13.14
C LEU A 17 2.86 18.83 12.24
N PHE A 18 2.88 17.51 12.37
CA PHE A 18 3.79 16.67 11.61
C PHE A 18 3.52 16.73 10.09
N LEU A 19 2.25 16.74 9.66
CA LEU A 19 1.92 16.87 8.24
C LEU A 19 2.33 18.23 7.66
N GLN A 20 2.38 19.30 8.46
CA GLN A 20 2.95 20.58 8.02
C GLN A 20 4.45 20.46 7.78
N GLU A 21 5.16 19.70 8.60
CA GLU A 21 6.58 19.42 8.39
C GLU A 21 6.81 18.58 7.13
N VAL A 22 5.97 17.57 6.88
CA VAL A 22 5.98 16.78 5.65
C VAL A 22 5.80 17.67 4.42
N GLN A 23 4.80 18.57 4.44
CA GLN A 23 4.57 19.51 3.34
C GLN A 23 5.76 20.48 3.17
N ARG A 24 6.28 21.03 4.27
CA ARG A 24 7.44 21.96 4.25
C ARG A 24 8.73 21.29 3.75
N ALA A 25 8.89 19.99 3.99
CA ALA A 25 9.99 19.20 3.46
C ALA A 25 9.90 18.98 1.94
N GLY A 26 8.76 19.31 1.31
CA GLY A 26 8.56 19.25 -0.14
C GLY A 26 7.88 17.97 -0.64
N PHE A 27 7.33 17.14 0.25
CA PHE A 27 6.52 16.00 -0.16
C PHE A 27 5.19 16.48 -0.77
N ALA A 28 4.80 15.85 -1.87
CA ALA A 28 3.55 16.15 -2.57
C ALA A 28 2.33 15.51 -1.89
N GLY A 29 2.55 14.55 -1.00
CA GLY A 29 1.50 13.72 -0.46
C GLY A 29 1.96 12.72 0.59
N VAL A 30 1.02 11.89 1.04
CA VAL A 30 1.25 10.88 2.08
C VAL A 30 0.57 9.53 1.79
N GLN A 31 1.11 8.50 2.42
CA GLN A 31 0.54 7.16 2.51
C GLN A 31 0.62 6.69 3.97
N ASN A 32 -0.36 5.92 4.44
CA ASN A 32 -0.34 5.27 5.76
C ASN A 32 0.64 4.08 5.75
N PHE A 33 1.91 4.36 5.99
CA PHE A 33 2.93 3.33 6.12
C PHE A 33 4.01 3.76 7.12
N PRO A 34 4.36 2.94 8.14
CA PRO A 34 3.79 1.62 8.47
C PRO A 34 2.29 1.66 8.77
N THR A 35 1.61 0.52 8.56
CA THR A 35 0.16 0.37 8.78
C THR A 35 -0.15 -0.84 9.63
N VAL A 36 -1.12 -0.69 10.55
CA VAL A 36 -1.66 -1.81 11.34
C VAL A 36 -2.53 -2.75 10.50
N GLY A 37 -2.89 -2.34 9.27
CA GLY A 37 -3.62 -3.17 8.32
C GLY A 37 -2.90 -4.45 7.91
N LEU A 38 -1.56 -4.48 8.02
CA LEU A 38 -0.75 -5.68 7.81
C LEU A 38 -0.65 -6.59 9.05
N ILE A 39 -1.20 -6.17 10.19
CA ILE A 39 -1.18 -6.92 11.44
C ILE A 39 -2.53 -7.63 11.60
N ASP A 40 -2.50 -8.90 12.02
CA ASP A 40 -3.67 -9.74 12.19
C ASP A 40 -3.77 -10.41 13.58
N GLY A 41 -4.79 -11.27 13.73
CA GLY A 41 -5.02 -12.09 14.92
C GLY A 41 -5.26 -11.29 16.21
N THR A 42 -4.97 -11.93 17.34
CA THR A 42 -5.15 -11.34 18.68
C THR A 42 -4.29 -10.09 18.87
N PHE A 43 -3.15 -9.99 18.18
CA PHE A 43 -2.29 -8.81 18.28
C PHE A 43 -2.95 -7.59 17.63
N ARG A 44 -3.51 -7.73 16.41
CA ARG A 44 -4.31 -6.66 15.79
C ARG A 44 -5.48 -6.25 16.66
N GLN A 45 -6.21 -7.21 17.22
CA GLN A 45 -7.32 -6.91 18.12
C GLN A 45 -6.87 -6.08 19.32
N GLY A 46 -5.76 -6.44 19.95
CA GLY A 46 -5.19 -5.67 21.06
C GLY A 46 -4.80 -4.24 20.68
N LEU A 47 -4.26 -4.02 19.47
CA LEU A 47 -3.95 -2.66 18.98
C LEU A 47 -5.22 -1.82 18.79
N GLU A 48 -6.27 -2.39 18.20
CA GLU A 48 -7.57 -1.72 18.03
C GLU A 48 -8.19 -1.35 19.39
N GLU A 49 -8.19 -2.28 20.35
CA GLU A 49 -8.77 -2.08 21.69
C GLU A 49 -7.99 -1.08 22.55
N THR A 50 -6.71 -0.85 22.26
CA THR A 50 -5.83 0.05 23.03
C THR A 50 -5.61 1.42 22.36
N GLY A 51 -6.35 1.72 21.29
CA GLY A 51 -6.31 3.02 20.64
C GLY A 51 -5.18 3.21 19.62
N MET A 52 -4.58 2.12 19.12
CA MET A 52 -3.63 2.11 18.00
C MET A 52 -4.25 1.48 16.75
N GLY A 53 -5.56 1.67 16.59
CA GLY A 53 -6.35 1.07 15.52
C GLY A 53 -6.20 1.76 14.16
N PHE A 54 -6.70 1.09 13.11
CA PHE A 54 -6.67 1.61 11.73
C PHE A 54 -7.44 2.94 11.58
N GLY A 55 -8.40 3.22 12.47
CA GLY A 55 -9.11 4.50 12.50
C GLY A 55 -8.20 5.73 12.58
N LEU A 56 -7.06 5.64 13.29
CA LEU A 56 -6.09 6.73 13.35
C LEU A 56 -5.39 6.97 12.01
N GLU A 57 -5.19 5.93 11.21
CA GLU A 57 -4.64 6.07 9.85
C GLU A 57 -5.65 6.74 8.93
N VAL A 58 -6.94 6.41 9.06
CA VAL A 58 -8.03 7.09 8.34
C VAL A 58 -8.09 8.58 8.72
N ASP A 59 -7.95 8.90 10.01
CA ASP A 59 -7.94 10.28 10.50
C ASP A 59 -6.74 11.07 9.97
N MET A 60 -5.56 10.44 9.92
CA MET A 60 -4.36 11.03 9.32
C MET A 60 -4.57 11.34 7.84
N ILE A 61 -5.17 10.44 7.07
CA ILE A 61 -5.48 10.66 5.65
C ILE A 61 -6.49 11.79 5.47
N ARG A 62 -7.54 11.84 6.29
CA ARG A 62 -8.51 12.95 6.26
C ARG A 62 -7.84 14.29 6.49
N LEU A 63 -6.94 14.36 7.47
CA LEU A 63 -6.20 15.58 7.79
C LEU A 63 -5.26 15.99 6.65
N ALA A 64 -4.51 15.04 6.08
CA ALA A 64 -3.66 15.30 4.92
C ALA A 64 -4.47 15.84 3.73
N ARG A 65 -5.65 15.25 3.48
CA ARG A 65 -6.54 15.71 2.41
C ARG A 65 -7.06 17.13 2.63
N GLN A 66 -7.38 17.50 3.88
CA GLN A 66 -7.77 18.87 4.26
C GLN A 66 -6.63 19.89 4.07
N MET A 67 -5.38 19.41 4.09
CA MET A 67 -4.18 20.22 3.85
C MET A 67 -3.74 20.24 2.38
N ASP A 68 -4.59 19.73 1.47
CA ASP A 68 -4.33 19.64 0.03
C ASP A 68 -3.08 18.82 -0.34
N LEU A 69 -2.70 17.88 0.53
CA LEU A 69 -1.70 16.86 0.21
C LEU A 69 -2.36 15.74 -0.60
N LEU A 70 -1.65 15.24 -1.62
CA LEU A 70 -2.07 14.03 -2.32
C LEU A 70 -2.12 12.85 -1.33
N THR A 71 -3.18 12.06 -1.36
CA THR A 71 -3.38 10.95 -0.42
C THR A 71 -3.52 9.62 -1.16
N THR A 72 -2.64 8.67 -0.82
CA THR A 72 -2.59 7.37 -1.49
C THR A 72 -2.63 6.17 -0.53
N PRO A 73 -3.67 6.03 0.32
CA PRO A 73 -3.66 5.07 1.40
C PRO A 73 -3.82 3.61 0.97
N TYR A 74 -3.23 2.72 1.76
CA TYR A 74 -3.55 1.30 1.76
C TYR A 74 -4.85 1.02 2.50
N ALA A 75 -5.61 0.04 1.98
CA ALA A 75 -6.73 -0.60 2.66
C ALA A 75 -6.67 -2.12 2.43
N PHE A 76 -7.19 -2.90 3.38
CA PHE A 76 -7.03 -4.36 3.39
C PHE A 76 -8.36 -5.11 3.31
N ASN A 77 -9.49 -4.40 3.46
CA ASN A 77 -10.83 -4.94 3.32
C ASN A 77 -11.83 -3.85 2.86
N PRO A 78 -13.05 -4.23 2.44
CA PRO A 78 -14.06 -3.28 1.95
C PRO A 78 -14.43 -2.16 2.93
N ASP A 79 -14.45 -2.43 4.24
CA ASP A 79 -14.82 -1.43 5.25
C ASP A 79 -13.73 -0.37 5.40
N GLU A 80 -12.46 -0.80 5.45
CA GLU A 80 -11.31 0.10 5.44
C GLU A 80 -11.23 0.93 4.14
N ALA A 81 -11.54 0.30 2.99
CA ALA A 81 -11.59 0.97 1.70
C ALA A 81 -12.67 2.08 1.67
N ALA A 82 -13.87 1.76 2.17
CA ALA A 82 -14.94 2.73 2.30
C ALA A 82 -14.57 3.87 3.28
N ALA A 83 -13.89 3.55 4.39
CA ALA A 83 -13.44 4.55 5.36
C ALA A 83 -12.39 5.50 4.77
N MET A 84 -11.40 4.99 4.02
CA MET A 84 -10.40 5.80 3.33
C MET A 84 -11.04 6.66 2.22
N ALA A 85 -12.01 6.12 1.49
CA ALA A 85 -12.80 6.89 0.52
C ALA A 85 -13.60 8.01 1.22
N GLN A 86 -14.22 7.73 2.37
CA GLN A 86 -14.95 8.71 3.17
C GLN A 86 -14.04 9.81 3.76
N ALA A 87 -12.77 9.49 4.01
CA ALA A 87 -11.74 10.46 4.38
C ALA A 87 -11.32 11.37 3.21
N GLY A 88 -11.77 11.07 1.99
CA GLY A 88 -11.53 11.87 0.79
C GLY A 88 -10.23 11.50 0.07
N CYS A 89 -9.73 10.26 0.21
CA CYS A 89 -8.49 9.89 -0.44
C CYS A 89 -8.54 10.02 -1.98
N ASP A 90 -7.43 10.43 -2.57
CA ASP A 90 -7.33 10.65 -4.02
C ASP A 90 -7.10 9.34 -4.77
N ILE A 91 -6.25 8.47 -4.23
CA ILE A 91 -5.92 7.16 -4.80
C ILE A 91 -5.99 6.08 -3.72
N LEU A 92 -6.93 5.15 -3.80
CA LEU A 92 -6.97 4.02 -2.90
C LEU A 92 -6.06 2.88 -3.39
N ILE A 93 -5.34 2.25 -2.48
CA ILE A 93 -4.46 1.12 -2.78
C ILE A 93 -4.95 -0.16 -2.06
N PRO A 94 -5.80 -0.99 -2.67
CA PRO A 94 -6.13 -2.32 -2.17
C PRO A 94 -4.88 -3.19 -2.00
N HIS A 95 -4.57 -3.53 -0.75
CA HIS A 95 -3.33 -4.22 -0.38
C HIS A 95 -3.61 -5.69 -0.04
N LEU A 96 -3.04 -6.60 -0.82
CA LEU A 96 -3.25 -8.05 -0.66
C LEU A 96 -2.27 -8.75 0.30
N GLY A 97 -1.72 -8.01 1.26
CA GLY A 97 -0.63 -8.48 2.13
C GLY A 97 0.75 -8.44 1.46
N LEU A 98 1.74 -9.06 2.11
CA LEU A 98 3.15 -8.99 1.69
C LEU A 98 3.38 -9.61 0.31
N THR A 99 4.16 -8.93 -0.54
CA THR A 99 4.51 -9.43 -1.88
C THR A 99 5.28 -10.75 -1.79
N THR A 100 4.83 -11.74 -2.56
CA THR A 100 5.55 -13.01 -2.74
C THR A 100 6.69 -12.84 -3.76
N LYS A 101 7.64 -13.80 -3.80
CA LYS A 101 8.87 -13.78 -4.63
C LYS A 101 10.04 -12.96 -4.07
N GLY A 102 11.23 -13.22 -4.64
CA GLY A 102 12.52 -12.72 -4.15
C GLY A 102 13.09 -13.55 -3.02
N LEU A 103 14.29 -13.19 -2.54
CA LEU A 103 15.01 -13.95 -1.52
C LEU A 103 14.31 -13.97 -0.14
N ILE A 104 13.44 -12.99 0.11
CA ILE A 104 12.76 -12.78 1.42
C ILE A 104 11.24 -12.64 1.29
N GLY A 105 10.64 -13.11 0.19
CA GLY A 105 9.20 -13.02 -0.06
C GLY A 105 8.36 -13.86 0.91
N ALA A 106 7.13 -13.43 1.18
CA ALA A 106 6.20 -14.22 1.99
C ALA A 106 5.84 -15.55 1.28
N GLN A 107 5.69 -16.62 2.06
CA GLN A 107 5.31 -17.95 1.54
C GLN A 107 3.79 -18.14 1.48
N SER A 108 3.05 -17.39 2.29
CA SER A 108 1.59 -17.45 2.40
C SER A 108 0.98 -16.28 1.64
N ALA A 109 0.45 -16.53 0.45
CA ALA A 109 -0.38 -15.58 -0.27
C ALA A 109 -1.62 -16.24 -0.86
N VAL A 110 -2.64 -15.42 -1.05
CA VAL A 110 -3.81 -15.75 -1.87
C VAL A 110 -3.39 -16.03 -3.32
N THR A 111 -4.24 -16.73 -4.05
CA THR A 111 -4.08 -16.87 -5.50
C THR A 111 -4.33 -15.53 -6.22
N LEU A 112 -3.82 -15.37 -7.45
CA LEU A 112 -4.10 -14.17 -8.25
C LEU A 112 -5.62 -13.97 -8.50
N ALA A 113 -6.35 -15.07 -8.70
CA ALA A 113 -7.80 -15.03 -8.89
C ALA A 113 -8.53 -14.51 -7.65
N GLU A 114 -8.19 -15.01 -6.46
CA GLU A 114 -8.72 -14.48 -5.19
C GLU A 114 -8.26 -13.03 -4.96
N GLY A 115 -7.05 -12.69 -5.37
CA GLY A 115 -6.52 -11.33 -5.35
C GLY A 115 -7.39 -10.36 -6.14
N ALA A 116 -7.73 -10.70 -7.39
CA ALA A 116 -8.61 -9.91 -8.24
C ALA A 116 -9.99 -9.69 -7.60
N GLN A 117 -10.59 -10.75 -7.02
CA GLN A 117 -11.87 -10.66 -6.33
C GLN A 117 -11.82 -9.70 -5.13
N ARG A 118 -10.75 -9.78 -4.31
CA ARG A 118 -10.58 -8.89 -3.15
C ARG A 118 -10.34 -7.44 -3.57
N VAL A 119 -9.51 -7.22 -4.59
CA VAL A 119 -9.27 -5.90 -5.18
C VAL A 119 -10.58 -5.29 -5.68
N GLN A 120 -11.40 -6.04 -6.43
CA GLN A 120 -12.70 -5.58 -6.90
C GLN A 120 -13.63 -5.21 -5.74
N ALA A 121 -13.71 -6.05 -4.70
CA ALA A 121 -14.57 -5.79 -3.55
C ALA A 121 -14.20 -4.47 -2.82
N MET A 122 -12.90 -4.20 -2.66
CA MET A 122 -12.42 -2.94 -2.08
C MET A 122 -12.67 -1.74 -3.00
N HIS A 123 -12.43 -1.89 -4.30
CA HIS A 123 -12.75 -0.88 -5.30
C HIS A 123 -14.24 -0.49 -5.24
N ASP A 124 -15.14 -1.46 -5.27
CA ASP A 124 -16.59 -1.23 -5.30
C ASP A 124 -17.07 -0.53 -4.02
N ALA A 125 -16.50 -0.91 -2.87
CA ALA A 125 -16.80 -0.27 -1.60
C ALA A 125 -16.36 1.20 -1.58
N ALA A 126 -15.16 1.48 -2.07
CA ALA A 126 -14.63 2.83 -2.15
C ALA A 126 -15.40 3.71 -3.13
N ARG A 127 -15.67 3.21 -4.34
CA ARG A 127 -16.39 3.95 -5.39
C ARG A 127 -17.84 4.25 -5.04
N ARG A 128 -18.48 3.41 -4.21
CA ARG A 128 -19.82 3.69 -3.67
C ARG A 128 -19.85 4.95 -2.79
N VAL A 129 -18.74 5.24 -2.12
CA VAL A 129 -18.59 6.41 -1.22
C VAL A 129 -18.01 7.61 -1.96
N HIS A 130 -16.98 7.40 -2.77
CA HIS A 130 -16.28 8.42 -3.53
C HIS A 130 -16.22 8.00 -5.02
N PRO A 131 -17.22 8.39 -5.84
CA PRO A 131 -17.33 7.97 -7.24
C PRO A 131 -16.24 8.46 -8.18
N ASP A 132 -15.24 9.21 -7.71
CA ASP A 132 -14.12 9.70 -8.51
C ASP A 132 -12.75 9.18 -7.99
N VAL A 133 -12.73 8.37 -6.92
CA VAL A 133 -11.48 7.79 -6.40
C VAL A 133 -10.81 6.94 -7.48
N LEU A 134 -9.49 7.09 -7.63
CA LEU A 134 -8.67 6.19 -8.43
C LEU A 134 -8.25 4.99 -7.59
N VAL A 135 -8.13 3.82 -8.19
CA VAL A 135 -7.76 2.60 -7.46
C VAL A 135 -6.62 1.88 -8.16
N LEU A 136 -5.54 1.61 -7.42
CA LEU A 136 -4.36 0.86 -7.90
C LEU A 136 -4.16 -0.39 -7.04
N CYS A 137 -3.90 -1.54 -7.65
CA CYS A 137 -3.68 -2.78 -6.91
C CYS A 137 -2.25 -2.88 -6.34
N HIS A 138 -2.07 -3.62 -5.23
CA HIS A 138 -0.76 -3.85 -4.62
C HIS A 138 -0.68 -5.16 -3.81
N GLY A 139 0.51 -5.76 -3.78
CA GLY A 139 0.89 -6.76 -2.79
C GLY A 139 0.44 -8.19 -3.10
N GLY A 140 0.66 -9.08 -2.13
CA GLY A 140 0.34 -10.50 -2.21
C GLY A 140 0.98 -11.15 -3.44
N PRO A 141 0.21 -11.82 -4.31
CA PRO A 141 0.74 -12.50 -5.50
C PRO A 141 1.10 -11.54 -6.65
N ILE A 142 0.84 -10.23 -6.54
CA ILE A 142 1.09 -9.26 -7.60
C ILE A 142 2.55 -8.77 -7.54
N ALA A 143 3.46 -9.48 -8.19
CA ALA A 143 4.90 -9.24 -8.07
C ALA A 143 5.57 -8.85 -9.39
N GLU A 144 5.05 -9.32 -10.52
CA GLU A 144 5.60 -9.08 -11.86
C GLU A 144 4.58 -8.34 -12.76
N PRO A 145 5.01 -7.76 -13.89
CA PRO A 145 4.10 -7.09 -14.83
C PRO A 145 2.92 -7.95 -15.28
N GLU A 146 3.13 -9.25 -15.52
CA GLU A 146 2.08 -10.18 -15.93
C GLU A 146 1.04 -10.41 -14.81
N ASP A 147 1.48 -10.39 -13.55
CA ASP A 147 0.59 -10.52 -12.40
C ASP A 147 -0.30 -9.26 -12.29
N ALA A 148 0.28 -8.07 -12.50
CA ALA A 148 -0.48 -6.81 -12.51
C ALA A 148 -1.46 -6.77 -13.70
N GLN A 149 -1.02 -7.19 -14.88
CA GLN A 149 -1.88 -7.30 -16.06
C GLN A 149 -3.07 -8.24 -15.79
N TYR A 150 -2.83 -9.37 -15.14
CA TYR A 150 -3.90 -10.29 -14.77
C TYR A 150 -4.98 -9.59 -13.93
N ILE A 151 -4.59 -8.78 -12.93
CA ILE A 151 -5.57 -8.03 -12.13
C ILE A 151 -6.37 -7.06 -13.00
N LEU A 152 -5.71 -6.31 -13.88
CA LEU A 152 -6.38 -5.37 -14.79
C LEU A 152 -7.36 -6.07 -15.74
N ASP A 153 -7.02 -7.26 -16.23
CA ASP A 153 -7.88 -8.04 -17.13
C ASP A 153 -9.10 -8.66 -16.42
N HIS A 154 -9.03 -8.81 -15.09
CA HIS A 154 -10.05 -9.52 -14.29
C HIS A 154 -10.76 -8.60 -13.27
N THR A 155 -10.62 -7.29 -13.40
CA THR A 155 -11.31 -6.29 -12.57
C THR A 155 -11.83 -5.14 -13.44
N GLU A 156 -12.83 -4.42 -12.93
CA GLU A 156 -13.38 -3.22 -13.55
C GLU A 156 -13.03 -2.00 -12.70
N GLY A 157 -12.49 -0.95 -13.34
CA GLY A 157 -12.22 0.34 -12.70
C GLY A 157 -10.88 0.44 -11.95
N ILE A 158 -10.09 -0.63 -11.89
CA ILE A 158 -8.69 -0.57 -11.45
C ILE A 158 -7.86 0.08 -12.56
N VAL A 159 -7.11 1.12 -12.22
CA VAL A 159 -6.40 1.96 -13.20
C VAL A 159 -4.88 1.82 -13.16
N GLY A 160 -4.36 0.87 -12.38
CA GLY A 160 -2.95 0.53 -12.38
C GLY A 160 -2.48 -0.25 -11.17
N PHE A 161 -1.18 -0.16 -10.92
CA PHE A 161 -0.45 -0.95 -9.92
C PHE A 161 0.50 -0.04 -9.12
N TYR A 162 0.56 -0.24 -7.81
CA TYR A 162 1.50 0.44 -6.93
C TYR A 162 2.65 -0.53 -6.60
N GLY A 163 3.87 -0.25 -7.06
CA GLY A 163 5.04 -1.12 -6.89
C GLY A 163 6.00 -0.61 -5.81
N ALA A 164 6.51 -1.53 -5.00
CA ALA A 164 7.63 -1.29 -4.07
C ALA A 164 8.72 -2.34 -4.31
N SER A 165 8.60 -3.51 -3.65
CA SER A 165 9.54 -4.63 -3.84
C SER A 165 9.71 -5.03 -5.30
N SER A 166 8.63 -5.03 -6.09
CA SER A 166 8.65 -5.34 -7.52
C SER A 166 9.39 -4.33 -8.37
N MET A 167 9.54 -3.09 -7.90
CA MET A 167 10.18 -2.01 -8.64
C MET A 167 11.66 -1.86 -8.29
N GLU A 168 12.04 -2.13 -7.03
CA GLU A 168 13.40 -1.90 -6.55
C GLU A 168 14.13 -3.15 -6.08
N ARG A 169 13.48 -4.10 -5.40
CA ARG A 169 14.16 -5.26 -4.80
C ARG A 169 14.32 -6.39 -5.82
N LEU A 170 13.20 -6.85 -6.38
CA LEU A 170 13.16 -7.99 -7.30
C LEU A 170 14.03 -7.79 -8.56
N PRO A 171 14.09 -6.61 -9.21
CA PRO A 171 14.97 -6.44 -10.37
C PRO A 171 16.44 -6.28 -9.99
N VAL A 172 16.75 -5.71 -8.81
CA VAL A 172 18.14 -5.43 -8.40
C VAL A 172 18.86 -6.66 -7.85
N GLU A 173 18.17 -7.52 -7.09
CA GLU A 173 18.72 -8.77 -6.52
C GLU A 173 19.47 -9.64 -7.57
N PRO A 174 18.86 -10.03 -8.70
CA PRO A 174 19.53 -10.85 -9.71
C PRO A 174 20.61 -10.05 -10.46
N ALA A 175 20.41 -8.76 -10.68
CA ALA A 175 21.38 -7.92 -11.40
C ALA A 175 22.71 -7.81 -10.65
N ILE A 176 22.66 -7.52 -9.34
CA ILE A 176 23.87 -7.45 -8.50
C ILE A 176 24.49 -8.84 -8.36
N THR A 177 23.67 -9.86 -8.06
CA THR A 177 24.16 -11.22 -7.88
C THR A 177 24.84 -11.75 -9.14
N GLY A 178 24.24 -11.51 -10.30
CA GLY A 178 24.79 -11.87 -11.60
C GLY A 178 26.13 -11.17 -11.85
N ARG A 179 26.19 -9.86 -11.61
CA ARG A 179 27.43 -9.09 -11.78
C ARG A 179 28.57 -9.61 -10.91
N ILE A 180 28.29 -9.94 -9.64
CA ILE A 180 29.31 -10.50 -8.74
C ILE A 180 29.76 -11.88 -9.22
N ARG A 181 28.84 -12.74 -9.67
CA ARG A 181 29.18 -14.08 -10.19
C ARG A 181 30.15 -13.99 -11.38
N GLU A 182 29.91 -13.08 -12.32
CA GLU A 182 30.82 -12.87 -13.45
C GLU A 182 32.26 -12.55 -13.00
N PHE A 183 32.44 -11.74 -11.96
CA PHE A 183 33.78 -11.45 -11.42
C PHE A 183 34.43 -12.66 -10.75
N THR A 184 33.66 -13.57 -10.15
CA THR A 184 34.20 -14.78 -9.51
C THR A 184 34.69 -15.83 -10.51
N GLU A 185 34.29 -15.74 -11.77
CA GLU A 185 34.62 -16.70 -12.84
C GLU A 185 35.84 -16.26 -13.66
N LEU A 186 36.46 -15.12 -13.34
CA LEU A 186 37.67 -14.65 -14.02
C LEU A 186 38.85 -15.59 -13.75
N ASN A 187 39.53 -15.99 -14.83
CA ASN A 187 40.79 -16.73 -14.75
C ASN A 187 41.98 -15.77 -14.86
N LEU A 188 43.04 -16.03 -14.10
CA LEU A 188 44.30 -15.27 -14.13
C LEU A 188 45.22 -15.70 -15.28
#